data_AF-A0A1G8C5Y2-F1
#
_entry.id   AF-A0A1G8C5Y2-F1
#
_cell.length_a   1.000
_cell.length_b   1.000
_cell.length_c   1.000
_cell.angle_alpha   90.00
_cell.angle_beta   90.00
_cell.angle_gamma   90.00
#
_symmetry.space_group_name_H-M   'P 1'
#
loop_
_entity.id
_entity.type
_entity.pdbx_description
1 polymer ?
#
loop_
_entity_poly.entity_id
_entity_poly.type
_entity_poly.pdbx_seq_one_letter_code
_entity_poly.pdbx_strand_id
1 'polypeptide(L)'
;MAWLYLTGSGVETIAHLTENGRVCLMFCSFDARPRIVRLHGSGRVLMQGDELFERVAAEHPGHLGARAVIVVDVDRVADACGWGVPVMEFVADRDIMRPWAQEKGADGLDRYRAQKNSASIDWLPALATAGPRHP
;
A
#
# COMPACT_ATOMS: atom_id res chain seq x y z
N MET A 1 -2.39 11.86 5.39
CA MET A 1 -1.36 10.83 5.65
C MET A 1 -0.85 10.28 4.33
N ALA A 2 0.39 9.82 4.25
CA ALA A 2 0.96 9.22 3.04
C ALA A 2 1.94 8.09 3.37
N TRP A 3 2.04 7.07 2.52
CA TRP A 3 3.04 6.00 2.66
C TRP A 3 3.40 5.37 1.31
N LEU A 4 4.58 4.72 1.24
CA LEU A 4 4.98 3.90 0.12
C LEU A 4 4.11 2.65 0.00
N TYR A 5 3.48 2.46 -1.15
CA TYR A 5 2.79 1.24 -1.51
C TYR A 5 3.73 0.34 -2.30
N LEU A 6 4.16 -0.73 -1.65
CA LEU A 6 5.13 -1.67 -2.19
C LEU A 6 4.44 -2.75 -3.01
N THR A 7 5.21 -3.38 -3.90
CA THR A 7 4.73 -4.46 -4.76
C THR A 7 4.43 -5.69 -3.92
N GLY A 8 3.20 -6.16 -4.03
CA GLY A 8 2.70 -7.40 -3.43
C GLY A 8 1.74 -8.10 -4.38
N SER A 9 1.18 -9.23 -3.92
CA SER A 9 0.33 -10.10 -4.74
C SER A 9 -0.94 -9.42 -5.26
N GLY A 10 -1.54 -8.52 -4.46
CA GLY A 10 -2.75 -7.79 -4.81
C GLY A 10 -2.51 -6.33 -5.18
N VAL A 11 -3.59 -5.70 -5.65
CA VAL A 11 -3.62 -4.30 -6.11
C VAL A 11 -4.90 -3.55 -5.68
N GLU A 12 -5.66 -4.14 -4.74
CA GLU A 12 -6.99 -3.70 -4.30
C GLU A 12 -7.05 -2.24 -3.88
N THR A 13 -6.07 -1.78 -3.10
CA THR A 13 -6.04 -0.39 -2.62
C THR A 13 -5.98 0.60 -3.78
N ILE A 14 -5.18 0.31 -4.81
CA ILE A 14 -5.08 1.20 -5.98
C ILE A 14 -6.39 1.16 -6.76
N ALA A 15 -6.91 -0.05 -7.04
CA ALA A 15 -8.11 -0.23 -7.83
C ALA A 15 -9.32 0.50 -7.22
N HIS A 16 -9.61 0.24 -5.93
CA HIS A 16 -10.78 0.80 -5.27
C HIS A 16 -10.65 2.29 -4.91
N LEU A 17 -9.44 2.77 -4.64
CA LEU A 17 -9.22 4.22 -4.52
C LEU A 17 -9.42 4.94 -5.86
N THR A 18 -9.05 4.31 -6.97
CA THR A 18 -9.30 4.87 -8.31
C THR A 18 -10.79 4.83 -8.66
N GLU A 19 -11.50 3.77 -8.26
CA GLU A 19 -12.92 3.56 -8.55
C GLU A 19 -13.84 4.46 -7.71
N ASN A 20 -13.64 4.52 -6.38
CA ASN A 20 -14.55 5.28 -5.51
C ASN A 20 -13.85 6.21 -4.50
N GLY A 21 -12.53 6.14 -4.38
CA GLY A 21 -11.73 7.03 -3.53
C GLY A 21 -11.91 6.86 -2.02
N ARG A 22 -12.77 5.97 -1.52
CA ARG A 22 -13.04 5.84 -0.08
C ARG A 22 -12.07 4.86 0.57
N VAL A 23 -11.63 5.18 1.78
CA VAL A 23 -10.74 4.31 2.57
C VAL A 23 -10.96 4.48 4.06
N CYS A 24 -10.75 3.39 4.79
CA CYS A 24 -10.68 3.39 6.25
C CYS A 24 -9.38 2.70 6.67
N LEU A 25 -8.52 3.41 7.39
CA LEU A 25 -7.35 2.81 8.04
C LEU A 25 -7.75 2.40 9.46
N MET A 26 -7.44 1.17 9.85
CA MET A 26 -7.74 0.65 11.19
C MET A 26 -6.44 0.26 11.89
N PHE A 27 -6.25 0.79 13.08
CA PHE A 27 -5.14 0.49 13.98
C PHE A 27 -5.67 -0.26 15.19
N CYS A 28 -5.00 -1.34 15.57
CA CYS A 28 -5.37 -2.16 16.72
C CYS A 28 -4.23 -2.18 17.74
N SER A 29 -4.55 -1.98 19.01
CA SER A 29 -3.65 -2.25 20.12
C SER A 29 -3.75 -3.72 20.49
N PHE A 30 -2.65 -4.45 20.33
CA PHE A 30 -2.54 -5.87 20.65
C PHE A 30 -1.86 -6.14 22.00
N ASP A 31 -1.55 -5.10 22.76
CA ASP A 31 -0.98 -5.23 24.11
C ASP A 31 -2.10 -5.21 25.17
N ALA A 32 -1.74 -5.20 26.46
CA ALA A 32 -2.65 -5.31 27.60
C ALA A 32 -3.80 -4.28 27.64
N ARG A 33 -3.67 -3.15 26.94
CA ARG A 33 -4.72 -2.13 26.81
C ARG A 33 -5.36 -2.22 25.42
N PRO A 34 -6.50 -2.90 25.26
CA PRO A 34 -7.15 -3.02 23.95
C PRO A 34 -7.69 -1.67 23.49
N ARG A 35 -7.56 -1.42 22.19
CA ARG A 35 -8.14 -0.25 21.50
C ARG A 35 -8.14 -0.48 20.01
N ILE A 36 -9.17 0.05 19.34
CA ILE A 36 -9.18 0.21 17.88
C ILE A 36 -9.30 1.69 17.57
N VAL A 37 -8.50 2.20 16.64
CA VAL A 37 -8.65 3.55 16.05
C VAL A 37 -8.91 3.40 14.56
N ARG A 38 -9.91 4.10 14.04
CA ARG A 38 -10.25 4.15 12.61
C ARG A 38 -10.12 5.56 12.09
N LEU A 39 -9.43 5.70 10.97
CA LEU A 39 -9.31 6.94 10.21
C LEU A 39 -10.11 6.76 8.92
N HIS A 40 -11.25 7.42 8.84
CA HIS A 40 -12.12 7.42 7.67
C HIS A 40 -11.78 8.64 6.81
N GLY A 41 -11.74 8.43 5.50
CA GLY A 41 -11.53 9.54 4.58
C GLY A 41 -11.53 9.12 3.12
N SER A 42 -10.93 9.99 2.31
CA SER A 42 -10.71 9.76 0.90
C SER A 42 -9.23 9.56 0.61
N GLY A 43 -8.92 8.75 -0.41
CA GLY A 43 -7.56 8.45 -0.81
C GLY A 43 -7.32 8.64 -2.29
N ARG A 44 -6.06 8.91 -2.63
CA ARG A 44 -5.57 9.00 -4.00
C ARG A 44 -4.27 8.22 -4.15
N VAL A 45 -4.00 7.79 -5.38
CA VAL A 45 -2.82 7.03 -5.76
C VAL A 45 -1.89 7.96 -6.54
N LEU A 46 -0.64 8.07 -6.08
CA LEU A 46 0.40 8.82 -6.76
C LEU A 46 1.43 7.85 -7.33
N MET A 47 1.74 8.01 -8.61
CA MET A 47 2.68 7.15 -9.34
C MET A 47 4.07 7.79 -9.41
N GLN A 48 5.07 7.01 -9.82
CA GLN A 48 6.42 7.54 -10.09
C GLN A 48 6.35 8.74 -11.06
N GLY A 49 7.15 9.77 -10.78
CA GLY A 49 7.11 11.05 -11.50
C GLY A 49 6.18 12.10 -10.89
N ASP A 50 5.31 11.74 -9.92
CA ASP A 50 4.59 12.72 -9.10
C ASP A 50 5.51 13.31 -8.03
N GLU A 51 5.48 14.63 -7.83
CA GLU A 51 6.36 15.32 -6.89
C GLU A 51 6.23 14.80 -5.44
N LEU A 52 5.00 14.54 -4.98
CA LEU A 52 4.78 14.02 -3.64
C LEU A 52 5.17 12.55 -3.54
N PHE A 53 5.06 11.78 -4.64
CA PHE A 53 5.65 10.44 -4.69
C PHE A 53 7.16 10.51 -4.44
N GLU A 54 7.88 11.34 -5.20
CA GLU A 54 9.35 11.42 -5.10
C GLU A 54 9.81 11.87 -3.72
N ARG A 55 9.08 12.82 -3.10
CA ARG A 55 9.35 13.26 -1.73
C ARG A 55 9.22 12.13 -0.70
N VAL A 56 8.11 11.39 -0.75
CA VAL A 56 7.89 10.26 0.17
C VAL A 56 8.88 9.12 -0.09
N ALA A 57 9.21 8.86 -1.36
CA ALA A 57 10.21 7.85 -1.71
C ALA A 57 11.61 8.22 -1.22
N ALA A 58 11.98 9.51 -1.24
CA ALA A 58 13.27 9.99 -0.72
C ALA A 58 13.40 9.82 0.81
N GLU A 59 12.29 9.91 1.55
CA GLU A 59 12.26 9.64 3.01
C GLU A 59 12.42 8.14 3.33
N HIS A 60 12.21 7.27 2.34
CA HIS A 60 12.25 5.82 2.48
C HIS A 60 13.16 5.19 1.40
N PRO A 61 14.48 5.43 1.44
CA PRO A 61 15.40 4.96 0.41
C PRO A 61 15.53 3.43 0.39
N GLY A 62 15.82 2.89 -0.81
CA GLY A 62 16.16 1.47 -0.99
C GLY A 62 14.98 0.52 -1.15
N HIS A 63 13.77 1.03 -1.36
CA HIS A 63 12.57 0.22 -1.62
C HIS A 63 12.30 0.06 -3.13
N LEU A 64 13.08 -0.80 -3.80
CA LEU A 64 12.89 -1.19 -5.22
C LEU A 64 11.46 -1.62 -5.55
N GLY A 65 10.75 -2.19 -4.57
CA GLY A 65 9.36 -2.62 -4.71
C GLY A 65 8.33 -1.49 -4.72
N ALA A 66 8.68 -0.23 -4.44
CA ALA A 66 7.73 0.88 -4.43
C ALA A 66 7.09 1.07 -5.80
N ARG A 67 5.75 1.00 -5.85
CA ARG A 67 4.95 1.11 -7.09
C ARG A 67 4.01 2.31 -7.10
N ALA A 68 3.66 2.82 -5.93
CA ALA A 68 2.84 4.02 -5.75
C ALA A 68 3.06 4.62 -4.37
N VAL A 69 2.53 5.81 -4.14
CA VAL A 69 2.27 6.38 -2.82
C VAL A 69 0.77 6.49 -2.66
N ILE A 70 0.25 5.98 -1.55
CA ILE A 70 -1.15 6.19 -1.19
C ILE A 70 -1.21 7.39 -0.27
N VAL A 71 -2.02 8.37 -0.65
CA VAL A 71 -2.33 9.53 0.20
C VAL A 71 -3.76 9.41 0.67
N VAL A 72 -3.98 9.65 1.95
CA VAL A 72 -5.31 9.65 2.57
C VAL A 72 -5.54 10.99 3.25
N ASP A 73 -6.58 11.69 2.83
CA ASP A 73 -7.12 12.86 3.50
C ASP A 73 -8.19 12.37 4.49
N VAL A 74 -7.94 12.59 5.78
CA VAL A 74 -8.74 12.03 6.87
C VAL A 74 -9.82 13.03 7.26
N ASP A 75 -11.08 12.60 7.15
CA ASP A 75 -12.25 13.44 7.44
C ASP A 75 -12.84 13.13 8.83
N ARG A 76 -12.68 11.89 9.31
CA ARG A 76 -13.22 11.46 10.60
C ARG A 76 -12.32 10.45 11.29
N VAL A 77 -12.11 10.67 12.59
CA VAL A 77 -11.48 9.71 13.50
C VAL A 77 -12.53 9.10 14.40
N ALA A 78 -12.47 7.78 14.61
CA ALA A 78 -13.33 7.07 15.53
C ALA A 78 -12.54 6.01 16.30
N ASP A 79 -12.80 5.86 17.60
CA ASP A 79 -12.20 4.82 18.43
C ASP A 79 -13.24 3.82 18.95
N ALA A 80 -12.77 2.64 19.35
CA ALA A 80 -13.57 1.61 19.99
C ALA A 80 -12.77 0.88 21.06
N CYS A 81 -13.47 0.29 22.04
CA CYS A 81 -12.88 -0.37 23.20
C CYS A 81 -11.99 -1.58 22.86
N GLY A 82 -12.20 -2.23 21.71
CA GLY A 82 -11.32 -3.28 21.21
C GLY A 82 -11.32 -4.59 22.02
N TRP A 83 -12.36 -4.88 22.82
CA TRP A 83 -12.38 -6.06 23.71
C TRP A 83 -12.20 -7.42 23.01
N GLY A 84 -12.49 -7.52 21.71
CA GLY A 84 -12.25 -8.72 20.91
C GLY A 84 -10.88 -8.77 20.22
N VAL A 85 -10.02 -7.76 20.38
CA VAL A 85 -8.67 -7.74 19.82
C VAL A 85 -7.78 -8.67 20.67
N PRO A 86 -7.08 -9.64 20.06
CA PRO A 86 -6.24 -10.56 20.81
C PRO A 86 -5.01 -9.87 21.40
N VAL A 87 -4.47 -10.43 22.48
CA VAL A 87 -3.13 -10.08 22.95
C VAL A 87 -2.11 -10.76 22.04
N MET A 88 -1.19 -9.99 21.47
CA MET A 88 -0.08 -10.49 20.66
C MET A 88 1.23 -9.82 21.07
N GLU A 89 2.29 -10.63 21.14
CA GLU A 89 3.65 -10.15 21.37
C GLU A 89 4.33 -9.84 20.04
N PHE A 90 4.91 -8.65 19.92
CA PHE A 90 5.77 -8.32 18.79
C PHE A 90 7.14 -8.98 18.98
N VAL A 91 7.52 -9.87 18.06
CA VAL A 91 8.82 -10.53 18.07
C VAL A 91 9.81 -9.78 17.18
N ALA A 92 9.49 -9.65 15.89
CA ALA A 92 10.28 -8.93 14.90
C ALA A 92 9.49 -8.72 13.59
N ASP A 93 9.96 -7.77 12.78
CA ASP A 93 9.54 -7.67 11.37
C ASP A 93 10.17 -8.78 10.52
N ARG A 94 9.44 -9.22 9.49
CA ARG A 94 9.97 -10.17 8.50
C ARG A 94 10.81 -9.43 7.46
N ASP A 95 12.06 -9.84 7.29
CA ASP A 95 12.93 -9.32 6.23
C ASP A 95 12.87 -10.19 4.95
N ILE A 96 11.71 -10.20 4.30
CA ILE A 96 11.48 -11.03 3.09
C ILE A 96 11.16 -10.16 1.88
N MET A 97 10.38 -9.10 2.08
CA MET A 97 9.87 -8.28 0.99
C MET A 97 10.99 -7.51 0.27
N ARG A 98 11.97 -6.98 1.00
CA ARG A 98 13.10 -6.26 0.42
C ARG A 98 14.02 -7.21 -0.37
N PRO A 99 14.50 -8.34 0.20
CA PRO A 99 15.27 -9.32 -0.57
C PRO A 99 14.54 -9.84 -1.82
N TRP A 100 13.24 -10.17 -1.71
CA TRP A 100 12.44 -10.63 -2.84
C TRP A 100 12.38 -9.60 -3.97
N ALA A 101 12.19 -8.32 -3.63
CA ALA A 101 12.16 -7.24 -4.62
C ALA A 101 13.53 -7.01 -5.27
N GLN A 102 14.61 -7.15 -4.50
CA GLN A 102 15.99 -7.06 -5.00
C GLN A 102 16.31 -8.22 -5.96
N GLU A 103 15.96 -9.46 -5.59
CA GLU A 103 16.16 -10.64 -6.42
C GLU A 103 15.37 -10.56 -7.75
N LYS A 104 14.14 -10.03 -7.71
CA LYS A 104 13.34 -9.79 -8.93
C LYS A 104 13.96 -8.73 -9.84
N GLY A 105 14.58 -7.70 -9.26
CA GLY A 105 15.04 -6.52 -9.98
C GLY A 105 13.90 -5.71 -10.61
N ALA A 106 14.23 -4.58 -11.22
CA ALA A 106 13.24 -3.67 -11.81
C ALA A 106 12.38 -4.35 -12.89
N ASP A 107 13.00 -5.01 -13.87
CA ASP A 107 12.29 -5.69 -14.96
C ASP A 107 11.40 -6.84 -14.46
N GLY A 108 11.87 -7.58 -13.46
CA GLY A 108 11.11 -8.67 -12.86
C GLY A 108 9.88 -8.16 -12.11
N LEU A 109 10.00 -7.02 -11.41
CA LEU A 109 8.90 -6.35 -10.75
C LEU A 109 7.88 -5.79 -11.75
N ASP A 110 8.33 -5.19 -12.85
CA ASP A 110 7.45 -4.67 -13.90
C ASP A 110 6.65 -5.80 -14.57
N ARG A 111 7.32 -6.93 -14.90
CA ARG A 111 6.61 -8.14 -15.38
C ARG A 111 5.63 -8.68 -14.35
N TYR A 112 6.02 -8.73 -13.07
CA TYR A 112 5.14 -9.21 -12.00
C TYR A 112 3.88 -8.34 -11.88
N ARG A 113 4.04 -7.01 -11.89
CA ARG A 113 2.94 -6.04 -11.81
C ARG A 113 2.01 -6.18 -13.01
N ALA A 114 2.55 -6.33 -14.22
CA ALA A 114 1.74 -6.53 -15.42
C ALA A 114 0.90 -7.83 -15.36
N GLN A 115 1.44 -8.90 -14.77
CA GLN A 115 0.75 -10.20 -14.65
C GLN A 115 -0.22 -10.28 -13.48
N LYS A 116 0.09 -9.64 -12.35
CA LYS A 116 -0.62 -9.85 -11.07
C LYS A 116 -1.36 -8.62 -10.55
N ASN A 117 -1.09 -7.43 -11.08
CA ASN A 117 -1.58 -6.17 -10.54
C ASN A 117 -2.26 -5.29 -11.60
N SER A 118 -2.62 -5.85 -12.76
CA SER A 118 -3.36 -5.13 -13.80
C SER A 118 -4.82 -4.91 -13.42
N ALA A 119 -5.42 -5.84 -12.66
CA ALA A 119 -6.79 -5.74 -12.16
C ALA A 119 -6.92 -6.27 -10.72
N SER A 120 -7.95 -5.79 -10.01
CA SER A 120 -8.37 -6.30 -8.70
C SER A 120 -9.09 -7.65 -8.80
N ILE A 121 -9.40 -8.24 -7.65
CA ILE A 121 -10.27 -9.42 -7.55
C ILE A 121 -11.68 -9.15 -8.12
N ASP A 122 -12.12 -7.89 -8.06
CA ASP A 122 -13.40 -7.42 -8.61
C ASP A 122 -13.27 -7.01 -10.09
N TRP A 123 -12.15 -7.33 -10.75
CA TRP A 123 -11.84 -7.01 -12.15
C TRP A 123 -11.76 -5.51 -12.46
N LEU A 124 -11.56 -4.67 -11.45
CA LEU A 124 -11.35 -3.24 -11.65
C LEU A 124 -9.92 -2.99 -12.16
N PRO A 125 -9.72 -2.14 -13.18
CA PRO A 125 -8.39 -1.74 -13.62
C PRO A 125 -7.60 -1.10 -12.47
N ALA A 126 -6.29 -1.41 -12.38
CA ALA A 126 -5.46 -0.91 -11.29
C ALA A 126 -4.14 -0.30 -11.77
N LEU A 127 -3.13 -1.12 -12.09
CA LEU A 127 -1.93 -0.63 -12.75
C LEU A 127 -2.08 -0.77 -14.25
N ALA A 128 -1.82 0.31 -14.98
CA ALA A 128 -1.65 0.23 -16.42
C ALA A 128 -0.53 -0.78 -16.72
N THR A 129 -0.84 -1.82 -17.51
CA THR A 129 0.20 -2.64 -18.11
C THR A 129 0.99 -1.73 -19.03
N ALA A 130 2.24 -1.44 -18.69
CA ALA A 130 3.13 -0.78 -19.64
C ALA A 130 3.16 -1.64 -20.92
N GLY A 131 2.59 -1.12 -22.00
CA GLY A 131 2.93 -1.58 -23.34
C GLY A 131 4.43 -1.42 -23.56
N PRO A 132 5.02 -2.12 -24.55
CA PRO A 132 6.47 -2.13 -24.74
C PRO A 132 7.01 -0.69 -24.76
N ARG A 133 7.96 -0.40 -23.85
CA ARG A 133 8.75 0.83 -23.95
C ARG A 133 9.56 0.69 -25.24
N HIS A 134 9.17 1.43 -26.27
CA HIS A 134 10.01 1.54 -27.48
C HIS A 134 11.35 2.18 -27.10
N PRO A 135 12.45 1.77 -27.75
CA PRO A 135 13.82 2.08 -27.36
C PRO A 135 14.15 3.57 -27.44
#